data_AF-A0A521BFX4-F1
#
_entry.id   AF-A0A521BFX4-F1
#
_cell.length_a   1.000
_cell.length_b   1.000
_cell.length_c   1.000
_cell.angle_alpha   90.00
_cell.angle_beta   90.00
_cell.angle_gamma   90.00
#
_symmetry.space_group_name_H-M   'P 1'
#
loop_
_entity.id
_entity.type
_entity.pdbx_description
1 polymer ?
#
loop_
_entity_poly.entity_id
_entity_poly.type
_entity_poly.pdbx_seq_one_letter_code
_entity_poly.pdbx_strand_id
1 'polypeptide(L)'
;MIFLLKSIYLYSISLWVGALFFFTAVGAPLAFRVLPKEEAGKYTGAVFPKYFSLGYIFGILALLSFYLLVRENLGVVSSVNLLILILMNLSNFINGLLIVPKAGILKAEFYMTKEKSLYDRFLKLHAVSMALNGINVILGLMSVGLTSLYLTF
;
A
#
# COMPACT_ATOMS: atom_id res chain seq x y z
N MET A 1 -26.62 -10.20 -5.58
CA MET A 1 -25.90 -8.92 -5.34
C MET A 1 -24.97 -8.99 -4.13
N ILE A 2 -25.46 -9.38 -2.94
CA ILE A 2 -24.64 -9.45 -1.71
C ILE A 2 -23.42 -10.38 -1.83
N PHE A 3 -23.60 -11.59 -2.38
CA PHE A 3 -22.48 -12.54 -2.60
C PHE A 3 -21.36 -11.95 -3.46
N LEU A 4 -21.72 -11.27 -4.55
CA LEU A 4 -20.76 -10.63 -5.44
C LEU A 4 -19.97 -9.53 -4.73
N LEU A 5 -20.65 -8.67 -3.97
CA LEU A 5 -20.00 -7.61 -3.19
C LEU A 5 -19.05 -8.18 -2.13
N LYS A 6 -19.45 -9.23 -1.41
CA LYS A 6 -18.58 -9.94 -0.46
C LYS A 6 -17.34 -10.51 -1.15
N SER A 7 -17.53 -11.14 -2.31
CA SER A 7 -16.42 -11.72 -3.09
C SER A 7 -15.45 -10.65 -3.58
N ILE A 8 -15.96 -9.54 -4.14
CA ILE A 8 -15.15 -8.40 -4.57
C ILE A 8 -14.35 -7.84 -3.40
N TYR A 9 -14.99 -7.63 -2.25
CA TYR A 9 -14.31 -7.14 -1.05
C TYR A 9 -13.18 -8.09 -0.63
N LEU A 10 -13.49 -9.38 -0.45
CA LEU A 10 -12.53 -10.39 0.01
C LEU A 10 -11.36 -10.56 -0.94
N TYR A 11 -11.59 -10.64 -2.24
CA TYR A 11 -10.51 -10.74 -3.23
C TYR A 11 -9.66 -9.48 -3.23
N SER A 12 -10.29 -8.31 -3.20
CA SER A 12 -9.57 -7.04 -3.26
C SER A 12 -8.71 -6.81 -2.03
N ILE A 13 -9.26 -7.00 -0.82
CA ILE A 13 -8.50 -6.81 0.42
C ILE A 13 -7.38 -7.85 0.54
N SER A 14 -7.63 -9.11 0.16
CA SER A 14 -6.62 -10.16 0.24
C SER A 14 -5.47 -9.95 -0.74
N LEU A 15 -5.78 -9.61 -2.00
CA LEU A 15 -4.76 -9.33 -3.01
C LEU A 15 -3.95 -8.08 -2.67
N TRP A 16 -4.61 -7.02 -2.19
CA TRP A 16 -3.91 -5.80 -1.81
C TRP A 16 -3.01 -6.01 -0.60
N VAL A 17 -3.54 -6.52 0.51
CA VAL A 17 -2.77 -6.73 1.75
C VAL A 17 -1.70 -7.79 1.55
N GLY A 18 -1.98 -8.86 0.80
CA GLY A 18 -1.01 -9.88 0.43
C GLY A 18 0.17 -9.30 -0.36
N ALA A 19 -0.10 -8.47 -1.38
CA ALA A 19 0.95 -7.79 -2.13
C ALA A 19 1.75 -6.81 -1.27
N LEU A 20 1.08 -6.02 -0.42
CA LEU A 20 1.71 -5.10 0.52
C LEU A 20 2.68 -5.84 1.45
N PHE A 21 2.20 -6.91 2.09
CA PHE A 21 2.97 -7.72 3.03
C PHE A 21 4.15 -8.40 2.34
N PHE A 22 3.90 -9.10 1.22
CA PHE A 22 4.95 -9.81 0.50
C PHE A 22 6.08 -8.87 0.07
N PHE A 23 5.75 -7.73 -0.53
CA PHE A 23 6.78 -6.80 -0.99
C PHE A 23 7.55 -6.18 0.18
N THR A 24 6.88 -5.84 1.27
CA THR A 24 7.51 -5.24 2.46
C THR A 24 8.40 -6.22 3.21
N ALA A 25 7.92 -7.45 3.45
CA ALA A 25 8.60 -8.44 4.27
C ALA A 25 9.62 -9.27 3.49
N VAL A 26 9.39 -9.49 2.19
CA VAL A 26 10.20 -10.41 1.37
C VAL A 26 10.81 -9.70 0.17
N GLY A 27 9.97 -9.10 -0.69
CA GLY A 27 10.39 -8.58 -1.99
C GLY A 27 11.52 -7.54 -1.91
N ALA A 28 11.29 -6.43 -1.20
CA ALA A 28 12.28 -5.38 -1.06
C ALA A 28 13.50 -5.81 -0.24
N PRO A 29 13.37 -6.44 0.95
CA PRO A 29 14.52 -6.89 1.74
C PRO A 29 15.41 -7.87 0.98
N LEU A 30 14.82 -8.84 0.27
CA LEU A 30 15.57 -9.81 -0.52
C LEU A 30 16.34 -9.13 -1.65
N ALA A 31 15.71 -8.20 -2.38
CA ALA A 31 16.37 -7.45 -3.45
C ALA A 31 17.61 -6.70 -2.94
N PHE A 32 17.50 -5.99 -1.81
CA PHE A 32 18.63 -5.28 -1.19
C PHE A 32 19.68 -6.20 -0.56
N ARG A 33 19.35 -7.46 -0.30
CA ARG A 33 20.30 -8.46 0.19
C ARG A 33 21.14 -9.09 -0.92
N VAL A 34 20.54 -9.34 -2.09
CA VAL A 34 21.17 -10.13 -3.16
C VAL A 34 21.73 -9.30 -4.31
N LEU A 35 21.30 -8.04 -4.46
CA LEU A 35 21.77 -7.13 -5.49
C LEU A 35 22.62 -6.01 -4.89
N PRO A 36 23.56 -5.43 -5.67
CA PRO A 36 24.17 -4.15 -5.33
C PRO A 36 23.10 -3.09 -5.04
N LYS A 37 23.36 -2.20 -4.08
CA LYS A 37 22.38 -1.19 -3.59
C LYS A 37 21.74 -0.37 -4.71
N GLU A 38 22.52 0.01 -5.72
CA GLU A 38 22.01 0.75 -6.87
C GLU A 38 21.02 -0.09 -7.71
N GLU A 39 21.37 -1.34 -8.00
CA GLU A 39 20.55 -2.27 -8.77
C GLU A 39 19.26 -2.64 -8.03
N ALA A 40 19.34 -2.94 -6.73
CA ALA A 40 18.17 -3.15 -5.87
C ALA A 40 17.23 -1.93 -5.90
N GLY A 41 17.81 -0.73 -5.89
CA GLY A 41 17.08 0.52 -5.99
C GLY A 41 16.45 0.78 -7.37
N LYS A 42 17.03 0.26 -8.46
CA LYS A 42 16.45 0.30 -9.81
C LYS A 42 15.31 -0.71 -9.94
N TYR A 43 15.51 -1.93 -9.44
CA TYR A 43 14.50 -2.99 -9.39
C TYR A 43 13.25 -2.52 -8.63
N THR A 44 13.41 -2.05 -7.39
CA THR A 44 12.28 -1.57 -6.58
C THR A 44 11.58 -0.37 -7.23
N GLY A 45 12.35 0.55 -7.83
CA GLY A 45 11.80 1.65 -8.63
C GLY A 45 10.95 1.20 -9.81
N ALA A 46 11.32 0.13 -10.50
CA ALA A 46 10.53 -0.45 -11.60
C ALA A 46 9.28 -1.22 -11.12
N VAL A 47 9.32 -1.77 -9.90
CA VAL A 47 8.18 -2.46 -9.28
C VAL A 47 7.14 -1.48 -8.77
N PHE A 48 7.55 -0.31 -8.23
CA PHE A 48 6.65 0.63 -7.57
C PHE A 48 5.42 1.06 -8.38
N PRO A 49 5.52 1.43 -9.68
CA PRO A 49 4.33 1.80 -10.45
C PRO A 49 3.25 0.71 -10.42
N LYS A 50 3.64 -0.55 -10.67
CA LYS A 50 2.72 -1.69 -10.64
C LYS A 50 2.21 -1.96 -9.22
N TYR A 51 3.09 -1.90 -8.24
CA TYR A 51 2.75 -2.09 -6.82
C TYR A 51 1.66 -1.11 -6.35
N PHE A 52 1.84 0.19 -6.60
CA PHE A 52 0.86 1.21 -6.21
C PHE A 52 -0.41 1.12 -7.06
N SER A 53 -0.32 0.80 -8.35
CA SER A 53 -1.50 0.58 -9.22
C SER A 53 -2.39 -0.55 -8.73
N LEU A 54 -1.82 -1.66 -8.26
CA LEU A 54 -2.60 -2.73 -7.61
C LEU A 54 -3.34 -2.19 -6.39
N GLY A 55 -2.67 -1.38 -5.58
CA GLY A 55 -3.30 -0.71 -4.43
C GLY A 55 -4.41 0.27 -4.81
N TYR A 56 -4.29 1.01 -5.92
CA TYR A 56 -5.36 1.89 -6.38
C TYR A 56 -6.61 1.11 -6.80
N ILE A 57 -6.42 0.05 -7.58
CA ILE A 57 -7.52 -0.75 -8.11
C ILE A 57 -8.20 -1.51 -6.97
N PHE A 58 -7.44 -2.35 -6.26
CA PHE A 58 -8.00 -3.19 -5.20
C PHE A 58 -8.40 -2.39 -3.96
N GLY A 59 -7.72 -1.28 -3.66
CA GLY A 59 -8.11 -0.41 -2.55
C GLY A 59 -9.46 0.26 -2.76
N ILE A 60 -9.72 0.78 -3.96
CA ILE A 60 -11.03 1.35 -4.30
C ILE A 60 -12.10 0.26 -4.33
N LEU A 61 -11.82 -0.88 -4.96
CA LEU A 61 -12.78 -1.98 -5.02
C LEU A 61 -13.15 -2.50 -3.62
N ALA A 62 -12.16 -2.66 -2.72
CA ALA A 62 -12.40 -3.04 -1.33
C ALA A 62 -13.25 -2.01 -0.59
N LEU A 63 -12.92 -0.71 -0.71
CA LEU A 63 -13.66 0.36 -0.04
C LEU A 63 -15.12 0.45 -0.51
N LEU A 64 -15.34 0.47 -1.83
CA LEU A 64 -16.68 0.63 -2.40
C LEU A 64 -17.55 -0.60 -2.13
N SER A 65 -17.02 -1.81 -2.33
CA SER A 65 -17.78 -3.04 -2.07
C SER A 65 -18.13 -3.19 -0.59
N PHE A 66 -17.20 -2.87 0.33
CA PHE A 66 -17.47 -2.89 1.76
C PHE A 66 -18.50 -1.83 2.15
N TYR A 67 -18.36 -0.59 1.68
CA TYR A 67 -19.34 0.47 1.94
C TYR A 67 -20.75 0.06 1.50
N LEU A 68 -20.90 -0.48 0.29
CA LEU A 68 -22.19 -0.93 -0.23
C LEU A 68 -22.80 -2.08 0.60
N LEU A 69 -21.98 -2.91 1.25
CA LEU A 69 -22.45 -3.97 2.14
C LEU A 69 -22.99 -3.45 3.47
N VAL A 70 -22.44 -2.34 4.00
CA VAL A 70 -22.71 -1.88 5.37
C VAL A 70 -23.50 -0.57 5.45
N ARG A 71 -23.69 0.16 4.34
CA ARG A 71 -24.30 1.51 4.30
C ARG A 71 -25.69 1.61 4.92
N GLU A 72 -26.49 0.54 4.88
CA GLU A 72 -27.84 0.54 5.46
C GLU A 72 -27.85 0.24 6.97
N ASN A 73 -26.75 -0.27 7.54
CA ASN A 73 -26.64 -0.57 8.97
C ASN A 73 -25.17 -0.46 9.45
N LEU A 74 -24.73 0.77 9.71
CA LEU A 74 -23.39 1.07 10.19
C LEU A 74 -23.27 0.84 11.71
N GLY A 75 -22.78 -0.35 12.08
CA GLY A 75 -22.30 -0.61 13.44
C GLY A 75 -20.89 -0.09 13.70
N VAL A 76 -20.44 -0.12 14.95
CA VAL A 76 -19.11 0.34 15.37
C VAL A 76 -18.00 -0.36 14.59
N VAL A 77 -18.05 -1.69 14.48
CA VAL A 77 -17.02 -2.49 13.80
C VAL A 77 -16.92 -2.14 12.31
N SER A 78 -18.06 -2.00 11.62
CA SER A 78 -18.09 -1.61 10.21
C SER A 78 -17.58 -0.18 10.00
N SER A 79 -17.90 0.74 10.91
CA SER A 79 -17.41 2.13 10.86
C SER A 79 -15.90 2.21 11.03
N VAL A 80 -15.34 1.45 11.99
CA VAL A 80 -13.89 1.34 12.17
C VAL A 80 -13.23 0.75 10.93
N ASN A 81 -13.78 -0.33 10.37
CA ASN A 81 -13.21 -0.94 9.17
C ASN A 81 -13.26 0.00 7.94
N LEU A 82 -14.34 0.77 7.78
CA LEU A 82 -14.42 1.79 6.74
C LEU A 82 -13.36 2.87 6.92
N LEU A 83 -13.16 3.38 8.14
CA LEU A 83 -12.13 4.37 8.43
C LEU A 83 -10.73 3.82 8.09
N ILE A 84 -10.44 2.57 8.46
CA ILE A 84 -9.19 1.88 8.10
C ILE A 84 -9.01 1.86 6.58
N LEU A 85 -10.01 1.41 5.82
CA LEU A 85 -9.94 1.35 4.35
C LEU A 85 -9.74 2.74 3.72
N ILE A 86 -10.38 3.79 4.26
CA ILE A 86 -10.20 5.18 3.82
C ILE A 86 -8.75 5.63 4.06
N LEU A 87 -8.23 5.45 5.28
CA LEU A 87 -6.86 5.84 5.63
C LEU A 87 -5.83 5.10 4.80
N MET A 88 -6.04 3.80 4.55
CA MET A 88 -5.17 3.00 3.71
C MET A 88 -5.14 3.51 2.26
N ASN A 89 -6.32 3.81 1.70
CA ASN A 89 -6.43 4.36 0.36
C ASN A 89 -5.72 5.72 0.28
N LEU A 90 -6.07 6.67 1.15
CA LEU A 90 -5.44 7.99 1.17
C LEU A 90 -3.91 7.90 1.28
N SER A 91 -3.40 7.07 2.19
CA SER A 91 -1.97 6.84 2.36
C SER A 91 -1.34 6.24 1.10
N ASN A 92 -1.99 5.27 0.45
CA ASN A 92 -1.50 4.66 -0.79
C ASN A 92 -1.47 5.65 -1.97
N PHE A 93 -2.52 6.46 -2.14
CA PHE A 93 -2.60 7.50 -3.16
C PHE A 93 -1.55 8.59 -2.95
N ILE A 94 -1.43 9.12 -1.73
CA ILE A 94 -0.40 10.12 -1.39
C ILE A 94 1.00 9.53 -1.63
N ASN A 95 1.24 8.30 -1.18
CA ASN A 95 2.55 7.68 -1.30
C ASN A 95 2.93 7.45 -2.77
N GLY A 96 2.05 6.78 -3.54
CA GLY A 96 2.35 6.39 -4.91
C GLY A 96 2.26 7.50 -5.95
N LEU A 97 1.41 8.52 -5.76
CA LEU A 97 1.27 9.63 -6.71
C LEU A 97 2.13 10.84 -6.38
N LEU A 98 2.48 11.07 -5.11
CA LEU A 98 3.19 12.28 -4.69
C LEU A 98 4.58 11.98 -4.14
N ILE A 99 4.70 11.06 -3.18
CA ILE A 99 5.96 10.88 -2.43
C ILE A 99 6.97 10.10 -3.26
N VAL A 100 6.59 8.95 -3.81
CA VAL A 100 7.47 8.06 -4.58
C VAL A 100 7.98 8.72 -5.86
N PRO A 101 7.16 9.41 -6.68
CA PRO A 101 7.67 10.13 -7.84
C PRO A 101 8.68 11.22 -7.47
N LYS A 102 8.41 12.01 -6.43
CA LYS A 102 9.35 13.04 -5.94
C LYS A 102 10.66 12.43 -5.46
N ALA A 103 10.61 11.32 -4.72
CA ALA A 103 11.81 10.61 -4.28
C ALA A 103 12.61 10.06 -5.48
N GLY A 104 11.92 9.56 -6.51
CA GLY A 104 12.54 9.07 -7.75
C GLY A 104 13.31 10.17 -8.50
N ILE A 105 12.73 11.37 -8.62
CA ILE A 105 13.37 12.52 -9.25
C ILE A 105 14.65 12.93 -8.49
N LEU A 106 14.56 13.12 -7.17
CA LEU A 106 15.73 13.48 -6.35
C LEU A 106 16.86 12.46 -6.45
N LYS A 107 16.50 11.16 -6.49
CA LYS A 107 17.47 10.09 -6.67
C LYS A 107 18.13 10.16 -8.04
N ALA A 108 17.35 10.38 -9.11
CA ALA A 108 17.86 10.50 -10.47
C ALA A 108 18.81 11.70 -10.61
N GLU A 109 18.42 12.87 -10.10
CA GLU A 109 19.24 14.08 -10.11
C GLU A 109 20.55 13.88 -9.33
N PHE A 110 20.51 13.24 -8.16
CA PHE A 110 21.73 12.87 -7.42
C PHE A 110 22.70 12.03 -8.26
N TYR A 111 22.20 11.05 -9.03
CA TYR A 111 23.08 10.23 -9.86
C TYR A 111 23.75 11.01 -10.99
N MET A 112 23.12 12.10 -11.46
CA MET A 112 23.66 13.00 -12.48
C MET A 112 24.65 14.03 -11.91
N THR A 113 24.30 14.70 -10.80
CA THR A 113 25.07 15.84 -10.27
C THR A 113 26.05 15.48 -9.16
N LYS A 114 25.84 14.33 -8.51
CA LYS A 114 26.52 13.90 -7.27
C LYS A 114 26.35 14.88 -6.10
N GLU A 115 25.35 15.76 -6.14
CA GLU A 115 25.07 16.68 -5.05
C GLU A 115 24.45 15.94 -3.84
N LYS A 116 25.19 15.88 -2.73
CA LYS A 116 24.79 15.12 -1.54
C LYS A 116 23.45 15.56 -0.94
N SER A 117 23.11 16.85 -1.04
CA SER A 117 21.84 17.40 -0.50
C SER A 117 20.60 16.71 -1.10
N LEU A 118 20.68 16.31 -2.37
CA LEU A 118 19.61 15.62 -3.10
C LEU A 118 19.39 14.22 -2.53
N TYR A 119 20.48 13.52 -2.22
CA TYR A 119 20.42 12.20 -1.62
C TYR A 119 19.82 12.24 -0.20
N ASP A 120 20.18 13.25 0.60
CA ASP A 120 19.62 13.42 1.94
C ASP A 120 18.10 13.70 1.90
N ARG A 121 17.65 14.51 0.94
CA ARG A 121 16.21 14.75 0.71
C ARG A 121 15.50 13.49 0.21
N PHE A 122 16.13 12.72 -0.69
CA PHE A 122 15.62 11.42 -1.11
C PHE A 122 15.43 10.48 0.08
N LEU A 123 16.41 10.35 0.98
CA LEU A 123 16.32 9.48 2.16
C LEU A 123 15.17 9.86 3.08
N LYS A 124 14.92 11.16 3.28
CA LYS A 124 13.76 11.64 4.06
C LYS A 124 12.44 11.19 3.44
N LEU A 125 12.25 11.43 2.13
CA LEU A 125 11.02 10.99 1.45
C LEU A 125 10.89 9.47 1.39
N HIS A 126 11.99 8.76 1.23
CA HIS A 126 12.02 7.29 1.25
C HIS A 126 11.60 6.75 2.62
N ALA A 127 12.10 7.34 3.72
CA ALA A 127 11.69 6.96 5.07
C ALA A 127 10.19 7.20 5.32
N VAL A 128 9.67 8.36 4.88
CA VAL A 128 8.22 8.64 4.96
C VAL A 128 7.42 7.62 4.15
N SER A 129 7.85 7.31 2.92
CA SER A 129 7.20 6.33 2.06
C SER A 129 7.17 4.93 2.70
N MET A 130 8.28 4.49 3.27
CA MET A 130 8.37 3.21 4.00
C MET A 130 7.46 3.19 5.22
N ALA A 131 7.41 4.27 6.00
CA ALA A 131 6.55 4.36 7.18
C ALA A 131 5.06 4.28 6.80
N LEU A 132 4.62 5.04 5.79
CA LEU A 132 3.25 4.96 5.28
C LEU A 132 2.90 3.55 4.79
N ASN A 133 3.85 2.89 4.12
CA ASN A 133 3.65 1.53 3.66
C ASN A 133 3.53 0.53 4.82
N GLY A 134 4.38 0.66 5.84
CA GLY A 134 4.30 -0.16 7.06
C GLY A 134 2.99 0.03 7.82
N ILE A 135 2.50 1.27 7.93
CA ILE A 135 1.18 1.57 8.49
C ILE A 135 0.09 0.87 7.67
N ASN A 136 0.15 0.93 6.33
CA ASN A 136 -0.82 0.23 5.47
C ASN A 136 -0.80 -1.29 5.64
N VAL A 137 0.36 -1.90 5.91
CA VAL A 137 0.43 -3.34 6.22
C VAL A 137 -0.33 -3.64 7.52
N ILE A 138 -0.07 -2.88 8.58
CA ILE A 138 -0.72 -3.07 9.89
C ILE A 138 -2.24 -2.89 9.76
N LEU A 139 -2.66 -1.77 9.17
CA LEU A 139 -4.07 -1.44 8.93
C LEU A 139 -4.76 -2.49 8.05
N GLY A 140 -4.07 -2.98 7.02
CA GLY A 140 -4.57 -4.03 6.14
C GLY A 140 -4.82 -5.35 6.86
N LEU A 141 -3.85 -5.79 7.67
CA LEU A 141 -4.00 -7.00 8.50
C LEU A 141 -5.14 -6.84 9.51
N MET A 142 -5.29 -5.65 10.11
CA MET A 142 -6.44 -5.34 10.98
C MET A 142 -7.77 -5.44 10.22
N SER A 143 -7.88 -4.88 9.01
CA SER A 143 -9.10 -4.96 8.18
C SER A 143 -9.47 -6.41 7.83
N VAL A 144 -8.48 -7.23 7.46
CA VAL A 144 -8.67 -8.66 7.23
C VAL A 144 -9.13 -9.37 8.51
N GLY A 145 -8.51 -9.06 9.66
CA GLY A 145 -8.90 -9.58 10.96
C GLY A 145 -10.33 -9.21 11.35
N LEU A 146 -10.74 -7.95 11.17
CA LEU A 146 -12.12 -7.50 11.42
C LEU A 146 -13.12 -8.20 10.50
N THR A 147 -12.72 -8.53 9.27
CA THR A 147 -13.57 -9.29 8.33
C THR A 147 -13.91 -10.67 8.88
N SER A 148 -13.00 -11.31 9.63
CA SER A 148 -13.23 -12.64 10.22
C SER A 148 -14.40 -12.67 11.21
N LEU A 149 -14.73 -11.54 11.84
CA LEU A 149 -15.88 -11.42 12.76
C LEU A 149 -17.23 -11.60 12.04
N TYR A 150 -17.24 -11.49 10.71
CA TYR A 150 -18.42 -11.66 9.88
C TYR A 150 -18.45 -13.01 9.16
N LEU A 151 -17.44 -13.88 9.35
CA LEU A 151 -17.42 -15.24 8.82
C LEU A 151 -18.18 -16.17 9.77
N THR A 152 -19.21 -16.83 9.26
CA THR A 152 -19.94 -17.89 9.95
C THR A 152 -19.46 -19.23 9.39
N PHE A 153 -18.91 -20.10 10.27
CA PHE A 153 -18.51 -21.47 9.94
C PHE A 153 -19.59 -22.46 10.38
#